data_AF-A0A7S3WMZ4-F1
#
_entry.id   AF-A0A7S3WMZ4-F1
#
_cell.length_a   1.000
_cell.length_b   1.000
_cell.length_c   1.000
_cell.angle_alpha   90.00
_cell.angle_beta   90.00
_cell.angle_gamma   90.00
#
_symmetry.space_group_name_H-M   'P 1'
#
loop_
_entity.id
_entity.type
_entity.pdbx_description
1 polymer ?
#
loop_
_entity_poly.entity_id
_entity_poly.type
_entity_poly.pdbx_seq_one_letter_code
_entity_poly.pdbx_strand_id
1 'polypeptide(L)'
;MGKGLGILSTVLVQRGALRQGDHVVAGQSWGKVRLLLDEEGAQLSEAGPAVPVRVSGMREMPRAGDELLVVGPSVSRLSPPCNGASYIGDEMLVVPSEARAKEVVEFRLLRAEAQALAAAAPRRGRKGGGAKLLPALLKAESFGSLEAAREGLSHFPSTRVELKLVREGVGPVTESDVQLAQSVGAQVIAFNVPLESKAAGLAATLQVPVHSHSIIYALVDAAKEMLEAPAVDPHGGGGDWAEIGRRLSRGWGRD
;
A
#
# COMPACT_ATOMS: atom_id res chain seq x y z
N MET A 1 16.18 -3.61 -13.01
CA MET A 1 14.77 -3.34 -12.64
C MET A 1 13.87 -3.64 -13.83
N GLY A 2 13.13 -4.75 -13.76
CA GLY A 2 12.34 -5.30 -14.87
C GLY A 2 11.16 -4.41 -15.26
N LYS A 3 11.39 -3.50 -16.20
CA LYS A 3 10.33 -2.76 -16.89
C LYS A 3 9.52 -3.77 -17.71
N GLY A 4 8.32 -4.12 -17.23
CA GLY A 4 7.39 -5.00 -17.95
C GLY A 4 6.83 -6.20 -17.17
N LEU A 5 7.30 -6.46 -15.95
CA LEU A 5 6.84 -7.60 -15.16
C LEU A 5 5.49 -7.36 -14.44
N GLY A 6 4.96 -6.14 -14.47
CA GLY A 6 3.73 -5.78 -13.77
C GLY A 6 3.89 -5.86 -12.25
N ILE A 7 2.81 -6.18 -11.55
CA ILE A 7 2.79 -6.35 -10.09
C ILE A 7 3.56 -7.61 -9.73
N LEU A 8 4.57 -7.48 -8.89
CA LEU A 8 5.36 -8.58 -8.33
C LEU A 8 5.05 -8.69 -6.85
N SER A 9 4.75 -9.90 -6.40
CA SER A 9 4.56 -10.18 -4.98
C SER A 9 5.36 -11.39 -4.54
N THR A 10 6.01 -11.27 -3.40
CA THR A 10 6.77 -12.36 -2.79
C THR A 10 5.81 -13.25 -2.01
N VAL A 11 5.86 -14.54 -2.30
CA VAL A 11 4.96 -15.55 -1.74
C VAL A 11 5.82 -16.70 -1.23
N LEU A 12 5.50 -17.20 -0.04
CA LEU A 12 6.08 -18.42 0.49
C LEU A 12 5.09 -19.57 0.31
N VAL A 13 5.46 -20.57 -0.49
CA VAL A 13 4.61 -21.74 -0.69
C VAL A 13 4.61 -22.56 0.60
N GLN A 14 3.51 -22.56 1.36
CA GLN A 14 3.45 -23.35 2.59
C GLN A 14 3.17 -24.83 2.32
N ARG A 15 2.26 -25.12 1.39
CA ARG A 15 1.79 -26.48 1.07
C ARG A 15 1.44 -26.59 -0.41
N GLY A 16 1.68 -27.78 -0.98
CA GLY A 16 1.46 -28.04 -2.39
C GLY A 16 2.56 -27.45 -3.27
N ALA A 17 2.26 -27.25 -4.55
CA ALA A 17 3.19 -26.67 -5.50
C ALA A 17 2.47 -25.59 -6.33
N LEU A 18 3.15 -24.47 -6.54
CA LEU A 18 2.67 -23.35 -7.36
C LEU A 18 3.34 -23.43 -8.73
N ARG A 19 2.56 -23.38 -9.80
CA ARG A 19 3.07 -23.51 -11.17
C ARG A 19 2.77 -22.29 -12.01
N GLN A 20 3.61 -22.06 -13.01
CA GLN A 20 3.34 -21.04 -14.00
C GLN A 20 2.03 -21.37 -14.74
N GLY A 21 1.13 -20.39 -14.84
CA GLY A 21 -0.18 -20.54 -15.47
C GLY A 21 -1.33 -20.89 -14.52
N ASP A 22 -1.05 -21.16 -13.24
CA ASP A 22 -2.09 -21.36 -12.24
C ASP A 22 -2.90 -20.07 -12.02
N HIS A 23 -4.18 -20.21 -11.68
CA HIS A 23 -4.99 -19.09 -11.21
C HIS A 23 -4.86 -19.00 -9.70
N VAL A 24 -4.68 -17.78 -9.19
CA VAL A 24 -4.43 -17.56 -7.76
C VAL A 24 -5.32 -16.45 -7.23
N VAL A 25 -5.69 -16.59 -5.96
CA VAL A 25 -6.47 -15.62 -5.19
C VAL A 25 -5.69 -15.33 -3.91
N ALA A 26 -5.47 -14.06 -3.60
CA ALA A 26 -4.80 -13.60 -2.39
C ALA A 26 -5.62 -12.46 -1.79
N GLY A 27 -6.30 -12.74 -0.67
CA GLY A 27 -7.23 -11.81 -0.04
C GLY A 27 -8.36 -11.37 -0.98
N GLN A 28 -8.35 -10.09 -1.36
CA GLN A 28 -9.27 -9.47 -2.32
C GLN A 28 -8.71 -9.40 -3.75
N SER A 29 -7.42 -9.71 -3.94
CA SER A 29 -6.77 -9.71 -5.24
C SER A 29 -6.81 -11.09 -5.88
N TRP A 30 -6.84 -11.12 -7.22
CA TRP A 30 -6.77 -12.35 -7.99
C TRP A 30 -5.99 -12.14 -9.28
N GLY A 31 -5.54 -13.24 -9.87
CA GLY A 31 -4.85 -13.21 -11.14
C GLY A 31 -4.45 -14.58 -11.64
N LYS A 32 -3.74 -14.56 -12.76
CA LYS A 32 -3.10 -15.75 -13.33
C LYS A 32 -1.60 -15.59 -13.18
N VAL A 33 -0.93 -16.60 -12.65
CA VAL A 33 0.53 -16.63 -12.53
C VAL A 33 1.14 -16.57 -13.93
N ARG A 34 1.71 -15.43 -14.28
CA ARG A 34 2.40 -15.23 -15.57
C ARG A 34 3.82 -15.69 -15.49
N LEU A 35 4.50 -15.40 -14.39
CA LEU A 35 5.90 -15.76 -14.14
C LEU A 35 6.06 -16.11 -12.67
N LEU A 36 6.89 -17.13 -12.42
CA LEU A 36 7.47 -17.42 -11.12
C LEU A 36 8.96 -17.11 -11.22
N LEU A 37 9.46 -16.34 -10.26
CA LEU A 37 10.86 -15.99 -10.16
C LEU A 37 11.39 -16.44 -8.80
N ASP A 38 12.62 -16.96 -8.76
CA ASP A 38 13.33 -17.17 -7.50
C ASP A 38 13.83 -15.84 -6.89
N GLU A 39 14.60 -15.95 -5.82
CA GLU A 39 15.20 -14.79 -5.14
C GLU A 39 16.21 -14.08 -6.05
N GLU A 40 16.96 -14.85 -6.83
CA GLU A 40 17.97 -14.40 -7.80
C GLU A 40 17.35 -13.79 -9.08
N GLY A 41 16.06 -14.02 -9.33
CA GLY A 41 15.33 -13.54 -10.50
C GLY A 41 15.36 -14.49 -11.71
N ALA A 42 15.80 -15.73 -11.55
CA ALA A 42 15.66 -16.77 -12.55
C ALA A 42 14.21 -17.27 -12.61
N GLN A 43 13.77 -17.64 -13.82
CA GLN A 43 12.41 -18.11 -14.04
C GLN A 43 12.26 -19.57 -13.60
N LEU A 44 11.24 -19.82 -12.79
CA LEU A 44 10.84 -21.15 -12.35
C LEU A 44 9.57 -21.60 -13.08
N SER A 45 9.50 -22.89 -13.40
CA SER A 45 8.27 -23.52 -13.91
C SER A 45 7.35 -23.97 -12.78
N GLU A 46 7.92 -24.36 -11.65
CA GLU A 46 7.23 -24.89 -10.47
C GLU A 46 7.97 -24.49 -9.18
N ALA A 47 7.21 -24.16 -8.15
CA ALA A 47 7.70 -23.84 -6.82
C ALA A 47 7.06 -24.81 -5.80
N GLY A 48 7.90 -25.60 -5.14
CA GLY A 48 7.46 -26.54 -4.10
C GLY A 48 7.28 -25.88 -2.72
N PRO A 49 6.89 -26.66 -1.69
CA PRO A 49 6.76 -26.16 -0.32
C PRO A 49 8.09 -25.57 0.21
N ALA A 50 7.97 -24.56 1.07
CA ALA A 50 9.06 -23.80 1.67
C ALA A 50 9.98 -23.04 0.69
N VAL A 51 9.63 -22.98 -0.59
CA VAL A 51 10.37 -22.17 -1.57
C VAL A 51 9.76 -20.76 -1.62
N PRO A 52 10.51 -19.70 -1.29
CA PRO A 52 10.09 -18.33 -1.52
C PRO A 52 10.15 -18.02 -3.02
N VAL A 53 9.05 -17.53 -3.58
CA VAL A 53 8.97 -17.17 -5.00
C VAL A 53 8.28 -15.84 -5.21
N ARG A 54 8.75 -15.09 -6.20
CA ARG A 54 8.09 -13.87 -6.66
C ARG A 54 7.14 -14.19 -7.80
N VAL A 55 5.87 -13.87 -7.59
CA VAL A 55 4.78 -14.13 -8.52
C VAL A 55 4.44 -12.85 -9.27
N SER A 56 4.36 -12.95 -10.60
CA SER A 56 3.83 -11.89 -11.47
C SER A 56 2.47 -12.29 -12.04
N GLY A 57 1.62 -11.30 -12.30
CA GLY A 57 0.36 -11.48 -13.04
C GLY A 57 -0.91 -11.28 -12.23
N MET A 58 -0.78 -10.79 -10.99
CA MET A 58 -1.91 -10.31 -10.22
C MET A 58 -2.44 -8.98 -10.77
N ARG A 59 -3.76 -8.79 -10.66
CA ARG A 59 -4.41 -7.54 -11.08
C ARG A 59 -4.11 -6.39 -10.13
N GLU A 60 -4.09 -6.70 -8.84
CA GLU A 60 -3.82 -5.76 -7.75
C GLU A 60 -2.76 -6.34 -6.82
N MET A 61 -2.06 -5.47 -6.10
CA MET A 61 -1.07 -5.91 -5.12
C MET A 61 -1.82 -6.47 -3.90
N PRO A 62 -1.66 -7.76 -3.53
CA PRO A 62 -2.24 -8.31 -2.32
C PRO A 62 -1.63 -7.67 -1.07
N ARG A 63 -2.33 -7.74 0.05
CA ARG A 63 -1.81 -7.22 1.31
C ARG A 63 -0.77 -8.16 1.88
N ALA A 64 0.17 -7.59 2.63
CA ALA A 64 1.15 -8.40 3.36
C ALA A 64 0.42 -9.28 4.37
N GLY A 65 0.71 -10.59 4.35
CA GLY A 65 0.07 -11.58 5.21
C GLY A 65 -1.20 -12.21 4.64
N ASP A 66 -1.70 -11.78 3.47
CA ASP A 66 -2.81 -12.45 2.81
C ASP A 66 -2.41 -13.88 2.39
N GLU A 67 -3.28 -14.85 2.66
CA GLU A 67 -3.09 -16.23 2.20
C GLU A 67 -3.35 -16.32 0.69
N LEU A 68 -2.38 -16.92 -0.02
CA LEU A 68 -2.51 -17.17 -1.46
C LEU A 68 -3.03 -18.59 -1.71
N LEU A 69 -4.16 -18.67 -2.37
CA LEU A 69 -4.85 -19.91 -2.73
C LEU A 69 -4.75 -20.15 -4.23
N VAL A 70 -4.37 -21.37 -4.61
CA VAL A 70 -4.35 -21.81 -6.02
C VAL A 70 -5.71 -22.38 -6.40
N VAL A 71 -6.22 -21.93 -7.54
CA VAL A 71 -7.54 -22.27 -8.06
C VAL A 71 -7.37 -22.94 -9.43
N GLY A 72 -7.78 -24.20 -9.57
CA GLY A 72 -7.71 -24.92 -10.84
C GLY A 72 -7.71 -26.45 -10.74
N PRO A 73 -7.71 -27.16 -11.89
CA PRO A 73 -7.78 -28.62 -11.96
C PRO A 73 -6.48 -29.33 -11.52
N SER A 74 -5.37 -28.61 -11.36
CA SER A 74 -4.07 -29.14 -10.93
C SER A 74 -4.03 -29.55 -9.45
N VAL A 75 -4.97 -29.06 -8.63
CA VAL A 75 -5.05 -29.35 -7.18
C VAL A 75 -5.55 -30.77 -6.89
N SER A 76 -6.12 -31.49 -7.87
CA SER A 76 -6.69 -32.83 -7.66
C SER A 76 -5.66 -33.96 -7.49
N ARG A 77 -4.36 -33.66 -7.47
CA ARG A 77 -3.27 -34.68 -7.43
C ARG A 77 -2.36 -34.60 -6.21
N LEU A 78 -2.69 -33.78 -5.21
CA LEU A 78 -2.00 -33.85 -3.92
C LEU A 78 -2.72 -34.87 -3.02
N SER A 79 -1.93 -35.87 -2.62
CA SER A 79 -2.20 -36.99 -1.71
C SER A 79 -3.22 -36.69 -0.59
N PRO A 80 -4.04 -37.67 -0.14
CA PRO A 80 -5.01 -37.47 0.93
C PRO A 80 -4.36 -36.81 2.16
N PRO A 81 -5.08 -35.91 2.85
CA PRO A 81 -4.55 -35.23 4.02
C PRO A 81 -4.23 -36.26 5.09
N CYS A 82 -2.96 -36.37 5.46
CA CYS A 82 -2.55 -37.08 6.66
C CYS A 82 -3.32 -36.49 7.86
N ASN A 83 -4.03 -37.36 8.55
CA ASN A 83 -4.90 -37.11 9.70
C ASN A 83 -4.39 -36.02 10.66
N GLY A 84 -5.32 -35.14 11.07
CA GLY A 84 -5.29 -34.61 12.44
C GLY A 84 -5.00 -33.13 12.64
N ALA A 85 -5.20 -32.26 11.64
CA ALA A 85 -5.18 -30.82 11.89
C ALA A 85 -6.55 -30.21 11.58
N SER A 86 -7.29 -29.94 12.65
CA SER A 86 -8.47 -29.10 12.66
C SER A 86 -8.07 -27.67 12.28
N TYR A 87 -8.23 -27.31 11.01
CA TYR A 87 -8.06 -25.93 10.56
C TYR A 87 -9.37 -25.18 10.79
N ILE A 88 -9.35 -24.34 11.81
CA ILE A 88 -10.39 -23.38 12.16
C ILE A 88 -10.12 -22.12 11.33
N GLY A 89 -11.08 -21.70 10.52
CA GLY A 89 -11.08 -20.40 9.83
C GLY A 89 -10.93 -20.54 8.31
N ASP A 90 -12.05 -20.34 7.62
CA ASP A 90 -12.25 -20.35 6.17
C ASP A 90 -12.07 -21.70 5.45
N GLU A 91 -13.22 -22.29 5.11
CA GLU A 91 -13.32 -23.44 4.21
C GLU A 91 -12.57 -23.15 2.90
N MET A 92 -11.55 -23.97 2.64
CA MET A 92 -10.80 -23.97 1.39
C MET A 92 -11.72 -24.44 0.25
N LEU A 93 -12.35 -23.49 -0.46
CA LEU A 93 -13.11 -23.79 -1.66
C LEU A 93 -12.13 -23.97 -2.83
N VAL A 94 -11.69 -25.21 -3.07
CA VAL A 94 -10.98 -25.55 -4.31
C VAL A 94 -11.98 -25.44 -5.44
N VAL A 95 -11.92 -24.31 -6.15
CA VAL A 95 -12.85 -24.04 -7.24
C VAL A 95 -12.25 -24.55 -8.55
N PRO A 96 -12.94 -25.41 -9.30
CA PRO A 96 -12.39 -26.02 -10.51
C PRO A 96 -12.34 -25.07 -11.73
N SER A 97 -12.94 -23.87 -11.66
CA SER A 97 -13.07 -22.98 -12.82
C SER A 97 -12.88 -21.50 -12.49
N GLU A 98 -12.34 -20.74 -13.45
CA GLU A 98 -12.12 -19.29 -13.36
C GLU A 98 -13.42 -18.51 -13.07
N ALA A 99 -14.56 -18.95 -13.63
CA ALA A 99 -15.85 -18.32 -13.41
C ALA A 99 -16.26 -18.32 -11.93
N ARG A 100 -15.94 -19.39 -11.23
CA ARG A 100 -16.34 -19.59 -9.84
C ARG A 100 -15.28 -19.05 -8.87
N ALA A 101 -14.04 -18.84 -9.32
CA ALA A 101 -13.06 -18.01 -8.62
C ALA A 101 -13.52 -16.55 -8.53
N LYS A 102 -14.07 -16.01 -9.64
CA LYS A 102 -14.67 -14.66 -9.67
C LYS A 102 -15.84 -14.55 -8.71
N GLU A 103 -16.74 -15.53 -8.73
CA GLU A 103 -17.90 -15.58 -7.82
C GLU A 103 -17.49 -15.62 -6.34
N VAL A 104 -16.45 -16.38 -5.98
CA VAL A 104 -15.94 -16.42 -4.59
C VAL A 104 -15.34 -15.07 -4.17
N VAL A 105 -14.58 -14.43 -5.06
CA VAL A 105 -14.02 -13.10 -4.79
C VAL A 105 -15.14 -12.07 -4.65
N GLU A 106 -16.11 -12.06 -5.55
CA GLU A 106 -17.29 -11.17 -5.47
C GLU A 106 -18.07 -11.40 -4.19
N PHE A 107 -18.32 -12.66 -3.81
CA PHE A 107 -19.02 -12.99 -2.58
C PHE A 107 -18.25 -12.51 -1.34
N ARG A 108 -16.92 -12.65 -1.32
CA ARG A 108 -16.07 -12.12 -0.25
C ARG A 108 -16.06 -10.59 -0.22
N LEU A 109 -16.06 -9.94 -1.39
CA LEU A 109 -16.11 -8.49 -1.51
C LEU A 109 -17.44 -7.94 -0.98
N LEU A 110 -18.56 -8.51 -1.42
CA LEU A 110 -19.91 -8.16 -0.97
C LEU A 110 -20.06 -8.35 0.55
N ARG A 111 -19.53 -9.46 1.09
CA ARG A 111 -19.56 -9.71 2.54
C ARG A 111 -18.67 -8.72 3.29
N ALA A 112 -17.49 -8.41 2.77
CA ALA A 112 -16.58 -7.43 3.34
C ALA A 112 -17.16 -6.01 3.29
N GLU A 113 -17.83 -5.62 2.20
CA GLU A 113 -18.55 -4.33 2.08
C GLU A 113 -19.73 -4.27 3.04
N ALA A 114 -20.53 -5.34 3.15
CA ALA A 114 -21.64 -5.39 4.10
C ALA A 114 -21.15 -5.29 5.55
N GLN A 115 -20.04 -5.94 5.89
CA GLN A 115 -19.41 -5.85 7.20
C GLN A 115 -18.76 -4.48 7.43
N ALA A 116 -18.15 -3.88 6.41
CA ALA A 116 -17.60 -2.53 6.47
C ALA A 116 -18.69 -1.47 6.64
N LEU A 117 -19.84 -1.61 5.97
CA LEU A 117 -20.99 -0.72 6.15
C LEU A 117 -21.60 -0.87 7.55
N ALA A 118 -21.69 -2.09 8.07
CA ALA A 118 -22.16 -2.36 9.43
C ALA A 118 -21.18 -1.83 10.49
N ALA A 119 -19.87 -1.92 10.25
CA ALA A 119 -18.83 -1.32 11.10
C ALA A 119 -18.75 0.21 10.96
N ALA A 120 -19.14 0.74 9.78
CA ALA A 120 -19.25 2.16 9.47
C ALA A 120 -20.61 2.76 9.87
N ALA A 121 -21.37 2.09 10.75
CA ALA A 121 -22.46 2.73 11.47
C ALA A 121 -22.00 4.10 12.00
N PRO A 122 -22.76 5.17 11.76
CA PRO A 122 -22.24 6.52 11.91
C PRO A 122 -21.87 6.75 13.37
N ARG A 123 -20.58 6.92 13.64
CA ARG A 123 -20.11 7.59 14.86
C ARG A 123 -20.56 9.05 14.78
N ARG A 124 -21.83 9.24 15.10
CA ARG A 124 -22.51 10.52 15.22
C ARG A 124 -21.95 11.16 16.50
N GLY A 125 -21.01 12.08 16.32
CA GLY A 125 -20.28 12.76 17.39
C GLY A 125 -18.79 12.50 17.23
N ARG A 126 -18.03 13.44 16.65
CA ARG A 126 -17.61 14.61 17.41
C ARG A 126 -17.33 15.79 16.46
N LYS A 127 -18.27 16.73 16.37
CA LYS A 127 -17.88 18.14 16.25
C LYS A 127 -17.19 18.47 17.57
N GLY A 128 -15.86 18.40 17.58
CA GLY A 128 -15.08 18.67 18.79
C GLY A 128 -13.78 19.36 18.43
N GLY A 129 -13.81 20.68 18.55
CA GLY A 129 -12.71 21.50 19.03
C GLY A 129 -11.49 21.63 18.14
N GLY A 130 -11.38 22.76 17.44
CA GLY A 130 -10.18 23.61 17.39
C GLY A 130 -8.80 23.07 16.98
N ALA A 131 -8.64 21.76 16.72
CA ALA A 131 -7.40 21.21 16.21
C ALA A 131 -7.30 21.53 14.71
N LYS A 132 -6.21 22.17 14.31
CA LYS A 132 -5.96 22.43 12.90
C LYS A 132 -5.67 21.09 12.23
N LEU A 133 -6.49 20.70 11.25
CA LEU A 133 -6.29 19.47 10.50
C LEU A 133 -5.30 19.74 9.37
N LEU A 134 -4.22 18.98 9.31
CA LEU A 134 -3.30 19.00 8.18
C LEU A 134 -3.54 17.76 7.32
N PRO A 135 -4.19 17.92 6.15
CA PRO A 135 -4.37 16.80 5.24
C PRO A 135 -3.03 16.36 4.65
N ALA A 136 -2.80 15.05 4.59
CA ALA A 136 -1.60 14.46 4.02
C ALA A 136 -1.94 13.28 3.11
N LEU A 137 -1.12 13.08 2.08
CA LEU A 137 -1.17 11.94 1.18
C LEU A 137 0.11 11.13 1.37
N LEU A 138 -0.03 9.83 1.64
CA LEU A 138 1.11 8.94 1.91
C LEU A 138 1.29 7.96 0.76
N LYS A 139 2.50 7.91 0.19
CA LYS A 139 2.95 6.90 -0.77
C LYS A 139 4.14 6.15 -0.22
N ALA A 140 4.15 4.83 -0.35
CA ALA A 140 5.26 3.99 0.07
C ALA A 140 5.62 2.95 -1.00
N GLU A 141 6.82 2.38 -0.93
CA GLU A 141 7.27 1.37 -1.91
C GLU A 141 6.55 0.04 -1.74
N SER A 142 6.31 -0.35 -0.48
CA SER A 142 5.68 -1.62 -0.11
C SER A 142 4.60 -1.42 0.93
N PHE A 143 3.68 -2.38 1.07
CA PHE A 143 2.66 -2.35 2.11
C PHE A 143 3.25 -2.36 3.52
N GLY A 144 4.31 -3.13 3.78
CA GLY A 144 4.96 -3.14 5.10
C GLY A 144 5.52 -1.77 5.48
N SER A 145 6.07 -1.07 4.50
CA SER A 145 6.54 0.30 4.65
C SER A 145 5.41 1.31 4.84
N LEU A 146 4.28 1.12 4.15
CA LEU A 146 3.10 1.97 4.29
C LEU A 146 2.51 1.88 5.70
N GLU A 147 2.37 0.65 6.23
CA GLU A 147 1.85 0.41 7.56
C GLU A 147 2.81 0.94 8.64
N ALA A 148 4.11 0.71 8.50
CA ALA A 148 5.10 1.25 9.43
C ALA A 148 5.11 2.80 9.43
N ALA A 149 4.97 3.43 8.26
CA ALA A 149 4.85 4.88 8.15
C ALA A 149 3.52 5.39 8.77
N ARG A 150 2.40 4.72 8.51
CA ARG A 150 1.10 5.03 9.12
C ARG A 150 1.17 4.95 10.65
N GLU A 151 1.73 3.87 11.18
CA GLU A 151 1.89 3.66 12.61
C GLU A 151 2.80 4.71 13.24
N GLY A 152 3.95 4.99 12.61
CA GLY A 152 4.86 6.05 13.05
C GLY A 152 4.19 7.43 13.07
N LEU A 153 3.35 7.72 12.08
CA LEU A 153 2.57 8.96 12.00
C LEU A 153 1.38 9.00 12.97
N SER A 154 0.92 7.86 13.48
CA SER A 154 -0.21 7.78 14.43
C SER A 154 0.22 8.00 15.88
N HIS A 155 1.50 7.78 16.20
CA HIS A 155 2.06 7.89 17.55
C HIS A 155 2.28 9.34 18.02
N PHE A 156 1.62 10.34 17.43
CA PHE A 156 1.78 11.75 17.81
C PHE A 156 0.70 12.23 18.79
N PRO A 157 1.02 12.44 20.08
CA PRO A 157 0.15 13.15 21.02
C PRO A 157 0.37 14.67 20.89
N SER A 158 -0.11 15.27 19.81
CA SER A 158 -0.09 16.73 19.64
C SER A 158 -1.47 17.31 19.96
N THR A 159 -1.55 18.26 20.90
CA THR A 159 -2.80 18.90 21.32
C THR A 159 -3.31 19.94 20.31
N ARG A 160 -2.52 20.31 19.30
CA ARG A 160 -2.75 21.51 18.45
C ARG A 160 -3.01 21.20 16.98
N VAL A 161 -2.38 20.17 16.42
CA VAL A 161 -2.46 19.83 14.99
C VAL A 161 -2.54 18.32 14.83
N GLU A 162 -3.53 17.85 14.07
CA GLU A 162 -3.75 16.43 13.77
C GLU A 162 -3.49 16.18 12.29
N LEU A 163 -2.63 15.19 11.99
CA LEU A 163 -2.39 14.74 10.62
C LEU A 163 -3.53 13.83 10.18
N LYS A 164 -4.22 14.22 9.11
CA LYS A 164 -5.29 13.42 8.52
C LYS A 164 -4.84 12.86 7.18
N LEU A 165 -4.68 11.55 7.11
CA LEU A 165 -4.38 10.85 5.86
C LEU A 165 -5.62 10.85 4.96
N VAL A 166 -5.53 11.56 3.84
CA VAL A 166 -6.61 11.66 2.83
C VAL A 166 -6.56 10.49 1.87
N ARG A 167 -5.35 10.08 1.49
CA ARG A 167 -5.10 8.95 0.61
C ARG A 167 -3.80 8.27 0.99
N GLU A 168 -3.83 6.96 0.91
CA GLU A 168 -2.67 6.08 1.10
C GLU A 168 -2.53 5.21 -0.15
N GLY A 169 -1.30 4.89 -0.53
CA GLY A 169 -1.09 4.00 -1.67
C GLY A 169 0.35 3.49 -1.76
N VAL A 170 0.50 2.41 -2.51
CA VAL A 170 1.80 1.81 -2.79
C VAL A 170 2.23 2.19 -4.21
N GLY A 171 3.52 2.49 -4.38
CA GLY A 171 4.13 2.84 -5.67
C GLY A 171 4.48 4.33 -5.84
N PRO A 172 4.99 4.71 -7.04
CA PRO A 172 5.48 6.05 -7.32
C PRO A 172 4.46 7.16 -7.11
N VAL A 173 4.97 8.36 -6.83
CA VAL A 173 4.15 9.58 -6.79
C VAL A 173 3.83 9.99 -8.22
N THR A 174 2.53 10.00 -8.54
CA THR A 174 2.03 10.29 -9.89
C THR A 174 1.50 11.73 -9.99
N GLU A 175 1.30 12.21 -11.22
CA GLU A 175 0.66 13.51 -11.48
C GLU A 175 -0.72 13.65 -10.80
N SER A 176 -1.54 12.59 -10.85
CA SER A 176 -2.86 12.59 -10.21
C SER A 176 -2.79 12.80 -8.71
N ASP A 177 -1.75 12.28 -8.05
CA ASP A 177 -1.56 12.45 -6.60
C ASP A 177 -1.21 13.90 -6.25
N VAL A 178 -0.39 14.56 -7.07
CA VAL A 178 -0.02 15.98 -6.91
C VAL A 178 -1.22 16.90 -7.16
N GLN A 179 -2.03 16.61 -8.18
CA GLN A 179 -3.25 17.36 -8.47
C GLN A 179 -4.28 17.24 -7.32
N LEU A 180 -4.46 16.02 -6.79
CA LEU A 180 -5.33 15.78 -5.64
C LEU A 180 -4.82 16.55 -4.41
N ALA A 181 -3.51 16.53 -4.18
CA ALA A 181 -2.89 17.26 -3.09
C ALA A 181 -3.13 18.78 -3.21
N GLN A 182 -3.00 19.35 -4.41
CA GLN A 182 -3.31 20.76 -4.65
C GLN A 182 -4.77 21.10 -4.37
N SER A 183 -5.71 20.26 -4.80
CA SER A 183 -7.15 20.53 -4.65
C SER A 183 -7.61 20.49 -3.21
N VAL A 184 -7.01 19.61 -2.40
CA VAL A 184 -7.33 19.44 -0.98
C VAL A 184 -6.45 20.33 -0.09
N GLY A 185 -5.38 20.92 -0.62
CA GLY A 185 -4.33 21.58 0.17
C GLY A 185 -3.54 20.60 1.03
N ALA A 186 -3.41 19.35 0.57
CA ALA A 186 -2.70 18.28 1.26
C ALA A 186 -1.21 18.29 0.94
N GLN A 187 -0.41 17.79 1.88
CA GLN A 187 1.02 17.59 1.68
C GLN A 187 1.29 16.16 1.20
N VAL A 188 2.26 15.98 0.31
CA VAL A 188 2.61 14.64 -0.19
C VAL A 188 3.82 14.12 0.57
N ILE A 189 3.69 12.94 1.17
CA ILE A 189 4.75 12.22 1.88
C ILE A 189 5.08 10.97 1.07
N ALA A 190 6.31 10.90 0.55
CA ALA A 190 6.83 9.78 -0.20
C ALA A 190 7.87 9.03 0.64
N PHE A 191 7.58 7.77 0.96
CA PHE A 191 8.46 6.89 1.71
C PHE A 191 9.13 5.87 0.80
N ASN A 192 10.45 5.96 0.69
CA ASN A 192 11.30 5.11 -0.16
C ASN A 192 10.84 5.03 -1.62
N VAL A 193 10.27 6.12 -2.14
CA VAL A 193 9.66 6.16 -3.46
C VAL A 193 10.11 7.39 -4.23
N PRO A 194 10.56 7.23 -5.50
CA PRO A 194 10.91 8.37 -6.33
C PRO A 194 9.66 9.09 -6.85
N LEU A 195 9.80 10.40 -7.08
CA LEU A 195 8.82 11.20 -7.81
C LEU A 195 9.00 10.99 -9.32
N GLU A 196 7.90 10.84 -10.04
CA GLU A 196 7.93 10.80 -11.50
C GLU A 196 8.33 12.18 -12.06
N SER A 197 9.12 12.22 -13.14
CA SER A 197 9.61 13.48 -13.72
C SER A 197 8.50 14.48 -14.09
N LYS A 198 7.35 13.96 -14.56
CA LYS A 198 6.15 14.77 -14.84
C LYS A 198 5.51 15.33 -13.57
N ALA A 199 5.41 14.48 -12.54
CA ALA A 199 4.86 14.87 -11.24
C ALA A 199 5.73 15.94 -10.54
N ALA A 200 7.06 15.83 -10.66
CA ALA A 200 8.00 16.81 -10.11
C ALA A 200 7.84 18.20 -10.76
N GLY A 201 7.68 18.25 -12.09
CA GLY A 201 7.43 19.51 -12.81
C GLY A 201 6.12 20.17 -12.38
N LEU A 202 5.06 19.37 -12.20
CA LEU A 202 3.77 19.87 -11.72
C LEU A 202 3.81 20.31 -10.26
N ALA A 203 4.52 19.58 -9.40
CA ALA A 203 4.69 19.96 -8.00
C ALA A 203 5.41 21.32 -7.88
N ALA A 204 6.43 21.57 -8.71
CA ALA A 204 7.12 22.85 -8.77
C ALA A 204 6.21 23.99 -9.28
N THR A 205 5.37 23.72 -10.28
CA THR A 205 4.45 24.71 -10.87
C THR A 205 3.31 25.06 -9.92
N LEU A 206 2.73 24.05 -9.26
CA LEU A 206 1.59 24.18 -8.35
C LEU A 206 2.00 24.48 -6.91
N GLN A 207 3.31 24.54 -6.63
CA GLN A 207 3.89 24.77 -5.31
C GLN A 207 3.36 23.80 -4.23
N VAL A 208 3.17 22.53 -4.61
CA VAL A 208 2.75 21.49 -3.67
C VAL A 208 3.98 20.99 -2.89
N PRO A 209 3.95 20.99 -1.54
CA PRO A 209 5.05 20.47 -0.74
C PRO A 209 5.11 18.94 -0.87
N VAL A 210 6.25 18.45 -1.34
CA VAL A 210 6.53 17.00 -1.43
C VAL A 210 7.74 16.67 -0.58
N HIS A 211 7.54 15.81 0.41
CA HIS A 211 8.56 15.34 1.34
C HIS A 211 8.94 13.91 1.00
N SER A 212 10.20 13.69 0.64
CA SER A 212 10.70 12.37 0.26
C SER A 212 11.70 11.89 1.30
N HIS A 213 11.43 10.74 1.92
CA HIS A 213 12.28 10.17 2.94
C HIS A 213 12.52 8.68 2.68
N SER A 214 13.75 8.24 2.89
CA SER A 214 14.12 6.82 2.79
C SER A 214 14.08 6.10 4.15
N ILE A 215 13.98 6.85 5.26
CA ILE A 215 14.11 6.34 6.64
C ILE A 215 12.90 6.78 7.47
N ILE A 216 12.29 5.84 8.21
CA ILE A 216 11.04 6.07 8.94
C ILE A 216 11.22 7.12 10.03
N TYR A 217 12.31 7.06 10.80
CA TYR A 217 12.59 8.05 11.85
C TYR A 217 12.73 9.47 11.31
N ALA A 218 13.41 9.62 10.17
CA ALA A 218 13.54 10.93 9.50
C ALA A 218 12.19 11.47 9.03
N LEU A 219 11.29 10.60 8.56
CA LEU A 219 9.91 10.96 8.20
C LEU A 219 9.11 11.40 9.43
N VAL A 220 9.25 10.69 10.55
CA VAL A 220 8.59 11.03 11.81
C VAL A 220 9.08 12.38 12.34
N ASP A 221 10.38 12.65 12.28
CA ASP A 221 10.94 13.93 12.73
C ASP A 221 10.59 15.08 11.78
N ALA A 222 10.59 14.85 10.47
CA ALA A 222 10.09 15.82 9.50
C ALA A 222 8.59 16.12 9.72
N ALA A 223 7.78 15.10 10.03
CA ALA A 223 6.37 15.29 10.37
C ALA A 223 6.21 16.11 11.67
N LYS A 224 7.06 15.91 12.69
CA LYS A 224 7.08 16.78 13.89
C LYS A 224 7.42 18.22 13.52
N GLU A 225 8.45 18.43 12.70
CA GLU A 225 8.84 19.76 12.26
C GLU A 225 7.72 20.45 11.47
N MET A 226 7.00 19.71 10.62
CA MET A 226 5.82 20.20 9.90
C MET A 226 4.66 20.60 10.83
N LEU A 227 4.53 19.94 11.98
CA LEU A 227 3.50 20.24 12.98
C LEU A 227 3.89 21.39 13.92
N GLU A 228 5.18 21.53 14.20
CA GLU A 228 5.74 22.61 15.03
C GLU A 228 5.95 23.90 14.24
N ALA A 229 6.23 23.81 12.95
CA ALA A 229 6.25 24.95 12.05
C ALA A 229 4.88 25.64 12.08
N PRO A 230 4.83 26.98 12.23
CA PRO A 230 3.57 27.69 12.32
C PRO A 230 2.75 27.36 11.07
N ALA A 231 1.58 26.76 11.27
CA ALA A 231 0.71 26.30 10.22
C ALA A 231 0.31 27.48 9.33
N VAL A 232 1.07 27.73 8.27
CA VAL A 232 0.75 28.68 7.23
C VAL A 232 -0.50 28.15 6.55
N ASP A 233 -1.56 28.95 6.57
CA ASP A 233 -2.78 28.60 5.84
C ASP A 233 -2.44 28.48 4.35
N PRO A 234 -2.72 27.34 3.69
CA PRO A 234 -2.44 27.18 2.26
C PRO A 234 -3.25 28.14 1.37
N HIS A 235 -4.24 28.84 1.94
CA HIS A 235 -5.07 29.84 1.25
C HIS A 235 -5.06 31.22 1.92
N GLY A 236 -4.22 31.45 2.93
CA GLY A 236 -4.02 32.76 3.55
C GLY A 236 -2.79 33.44 2.94
N GLY A 237 -3.01 34.48 2.14
CA GLY A 237 -1.94 35.16 1.41
C GLY A 237 -0.79 35.61 2.30
N GLY A 238 0.45 35.27 1.90
CA GLY A 238 1.66 35.96 2.35
C GLY A 238 2.64 35.17 3.24
N GLY A 239 2.58 33.84 3.31
CA GLY A 239 3.63 33.03 3.94
C GLY A 239 4.55 32.40 2.91
N ASP A 240 5.83 32.82 2.86
CA ASP A 240 6.83 32.33 1.90
C ASP A 240 7.28 30.90 2.23
N TRP A 241 6.50 29.92 1.77
CA TRP A 241 6.85 28.49 1.83
C TRP A 241 8.19 28.17 1.15
N ALA A 242 8.62 28.99 0.18
CA ALA A 242 9.92 28.82 -0.44
C ALA A 242 11.06 29.18 0.51
N GLU A 243 10.83 30.00 1.54
CA GLU A 243 11.85 30.31 2.56
C GLU A 243 12.05 29.15 3.54
N ILE A 244 10.98 28.48 3.97
CA ILE A 244 11.06 27.30 4.84
C ILE A 244 11.67 26.12 4.07
N GLY A 245 11.26 25.88 2.82
CA GLY A 245 11.89 24.88 1.95
C GLY A 245 13.36 25.16 1.66
N ARG A 246 13.77 26.44 1.55
CA ARG A 246 15.18 26.83 1.42
C ARG A 246 15.97 26.62 2.72
N ARG A 247 15.34 26.76 3.88
CA ARG A 247 15.97 26.50 5.18
C ARG A 247 16.19 25.01 5.41
N LEU A 248 15.22 24.19 5.01
CA LEU A 248 15.29 22.73 5.04
C LEU A 248 16.27 22.17 4.01
N SER A 249 16.37 22.75 2.82
CA SER A 249 17.36 22.29 1.81
C SER A 249 18.80 22.73 2.11
N ARG A 250 19.01 23.85 2.82
CA ARG A 250 20.37 24.32 3.18
C ARG A 250 21.03 23.53 4.31
N GLY A 251 20.26 22.80 5.13
CA GLY A 251 20.81 21.95 6.19
C GLY A 251 21.33 20.59 5.71
N TRP A 252 21.06 20.21 4.47
CA TRP A 252 21.07 18.79 4.05
C TRP A 252 21.78 18.57 2.71
N GLY A 253 22.88 19.28 2.49
CA GLY A 253 23.83 18.98 1.42
C GLY A 253 25.06 18.26 1.99
N ARG A 254 25.18 16.96 1.70
CA ARG A 254 26.18 15.95 2.18
C ARG A 254 25.79 15.38 3.55
N ASP A 255 25.72 14.08 3.80
CA ASP A 255 26.38 12.90 3.21
C ASP A 255 25.40 11.74 2.92
#